data_AF-A0A845E3Y9-F1
#
_entry.id   AF-A0A845E3Y9-F1
#
_cell.length_a   1.000
_cell.length_b   1.000
_cell.length_c   1.000
_cell.angle_alpha   90.00
_cell.angle_beta   90.00
_cell.angle_gamma   90.00
#
_symmetry.space_group_name_H-M   'P 1'
#
loop_
_entity.id
_entity.type
_entity.pdbx_description
1 polymer ?
#
loop_
_entity_poly.entity_id
_entity_poly.type
_entity_poly.pdbx_seq_one_letter_code
_entity_poly.pdbx_strand_id
1 'polypeptide(L)' 'MQIGRWKIARKDLIIGLAFILVLYFTLPQFGVNPYFIFLTLMAIVEWVTKFVLPWIVLYWAIRVIKSWESK' A
#
# COMPACT_ATOMS: atom_id res chain seq x y z
N MET A 1 1.27 -8.31 -23.33
CA MET A 1 1.82 -7.69 -22.09
C MET A 1 2.20 -8.83 -21.15
N GLN A 2 3.47 -9.26 -21.16
CA GLN A 2 3.90 -10.37 -20.30
C GLN A 2 4.13 -9.83 -18.89
N ILE A 3 3.20 -10.13 -18.00
CA ILE A 3 3.35 -9.87 -16.57
C ILE A 3 4.44 -10.82 -16.08
N GLY A 4 5.63 -10.27 -15.81
CA GLY A 4 6.78 -11.02 -15.33
C GLY A 4 6.40 -11.84 -14.09
N ARG A 5 6.51 -13.15 -14.20
CA ARG A 5 6.30 -14.09 -13.09
C ARG A 5 7.48 -13.94 -12.12
N TRP A 6 7.35 -13.11 -11.10
CA TRP A 6 8.32 -13.00 -10.01
C TRP A 6 8.35 -14.32 -9.24
N LYS A 7 9.33 -15.18 -9.54
CA LYS A 7 9.68 -16.31 -8.67
C LYS A 7 10.40 -15.74 -7.47
N ILE A 8 9.66 -15.46 -6.40
CA ILE A 8 10.25 -15.04 -5.12
C ILE A 8 10.93 -16.28 -4.52
N ALA A 9 12.27 -16.27 -4.49
CA ALA A 9 13.00 -17.32 -3.80
C ALA A 9 12.95 -17.07 -2.29
N ARG A 10 13.00 -18.13 -1.47
CA ARG A 10 13.07 -18.00 0.00
C ARG A 10 14.24 -17.12 0.45
N LYS A 11 15.32 -17.08 -0.33
CA LYS A 11 16.49 -16.21 -0.12
C LYS A 11 16.12 -14.73 -0.24
N ASP A 12 15.29 -14.37 -1.21
CA ASP A 12 14.86 -12.98 -1.44
C ASP A 12 13.98 -12.48 -0.29
N LEU A 13 13.15 -13.36 0.28
CA LEU A 13 12.38 -13.05 1.49
C LEU A 13 13.29 -12.78 2.69
N ILE A 14 14.35 -13.58 2.87
CA ILE A 14 15.32 -13.40 3.95
C ILE A 14 16.10 -12.09 3.76
N ILE A 15 16.50 -11.76 2.53
CA ILE A 15 17.19 -10.51 2.19
C ILE A 15 16.28 -9.32 2.47
N GLY A 16 15.01 -9.38 2.05
CA GLY A 16 14.02 -8.35 2.33
C GLY A 16 13.80 -8.14 3.84
N LEU A 17 13.68 -9.23 4.60
CA LEU A 17 13.52 -9.17 6.06
C LEU A 17 14.76 -8.58 6.75
N ALA A 18 15.96 -9.00 6.35
CA ALA A 18 17.21 -8.46 6.88
C ALA A 18 17.34 -6.95 6.57
N PHE A 19 16.95 -6.53 5.37
CA PHE A 19 16.96 -5.12 4.99
C PHE A 19 16.01 -4.27 5.85
N ILE A 20 14.80 -4.76 6.11
CA ILE A 20 13.83 -4.09 6.99
C ILE A 20 14.38 -3.97 8.41
N LEU A 21 15.00 -5.02 8.94
CA LEU A 21 15.61 -5.00 10.28
C LEU A 21 16.74 -3.97 10.37
N VAL A 22 17.65 -3.95 9.40
CA VAL A 22 18.74 -2.96 9.36
C VAL A 22 18.17 -1.55 9.37
N LEU A 23 17.20 -1.26 8.49
CA LEU A 23 16.56 0.05 8.44
C LEU A 23 15.91 0.43 9.78
N TYR A 24 15.20 -0.51 10.42
CA TYR A 24 14.57 -0.28 11.71
C TYR A 24 15.57 0.15 12.80
N PHE A 25 16.77 -0.42 12.82
CA PHE A 25 17.82 -0.06 13.79
C PHE A 25 18.62 1.18 13.38
N THR A 26 18.82 1.44 12.09
CA THR A 26 19.59 2.60 11.63
C THR A 26 18.79 3.90 11.62
N LEU A 27 17.48 3.85 11.31
CA LEU A 27 16.62 5.04 11.25
C LEU A 27 16.61 5.89 12.54
N PRO A 28 16.53 5.29 13.75
CA PRO A 28 16.63 6.03 15.00
C PRO A 28 17.95 6.82 15.15
N GLN A 29 19.06 6.31 14.58
CA GLN A 29 20.37 6.98 14.66
C GLN A 29 20.40 8.29 13.87
N PHE A 30 19.52 8.43 12.88
CA PHE A 30 19.34 9.66 12.10
C PHE A 30 18.24 10.57 12.65
N GLY A 31 17.76 10.32 13.88
CA GLY A 31 16.67 11.07 14.51
C GLY A 31 15.28 10.75 13.94
N VAL A 32 15.17 9.74 13.08
CA VAL A 32 13.88 9.29 12.52
C VAL A 32 13.34 8.15 13.37
N ASN A 33 12.27 8.40 14.13
CA ASN A 33 11.64 7.36 14.93
C ASN A 33 10.83 6.40 14.02
N PRO A 34 11.14 5.10 13.96
CA PRO A 34 10.39 4.11 13.18
C PRO A 34 8.91 4.06 13.56
N TYR A 35 8.57 4.37 14.81
CA TYR A 35 7.20 4.47 15.28
C TYR A 35 6.41 5.56 14.55
N PHE A 36 7.05 6.71 14.29
CA PHE A 36 6.43 7.80 13.52
C PHE A 36 6.16 7.38 12.08
N ILE A 37 7.08 6.66 11.44
CA ILE A 37 6.87 6.14 10.08
C ILE A 37 5.66 5.21 10.04
N PHE A 38 5.56 4.29 11.00
CA PHE A 38 4.42 3.38 11.09
C PHE A 38 3.10 4.13 11.28
N LEU A 39 3.08 5.12 12.18
CA LEU A 39 1.90 5.93 12.46
C LEU A 39 1.47 6.77 11.25
N THR A 40 2.43 7.36 10.52
CA THR A 40 2.16 8.09 9.28
C THR A 40 1.61 7.16 8.19
N LEU A 41 2.16 5.95 8.03
CA LEU A 41 1.62 4.98 7.07
C LEU A 41 0.18 4.59 7.41
N MET A 42 -0.12 4.31 8.67
CA MET A 42 -1.50 4.01 9.09
C MET A 42 -2.43 5.20 8.86
N ALA A 43 -1.99 6.43 9.19
CA ALA A 43 -2.78 7.64 8.97
C ALA A 43 -3.05 7.89 7.48
N ILE A 44 -2.07 7.62 6.60
CA ILE A 44 -2.26 7.72 5.14
C ILE A 44 -3.30 6.69 4.68
N VAL A 45 -3.19 5.43 5.13
CA VAL A 45 -4.16 4.39 4.77
C VAL A 45 -5.56 4.80 5.24
N GLU A 46 -5.71 5.23 6.49
CA GLU A 46 -6.98 5.72 7.02
C GLU A 46 -7.52 6.89 6.19
N TRP A 47 -6.71 7.89 5.89
CA TRP A 47 -7.10 9.04 5.09
C TRP A 47 -7.55 8.63 3.68
N VAL A 48 -6.80 7.76 3.00
CA VAL A 48 -7.17 7.25 1.67
C VAL A 48 -8.49 6.48 1.76
N THR A 49 -8.68 5.62 2.75
CA THR A 49 -9.95 4.89 2.91
C THR A 49 -11.13 5.79 3.26
N LYS A 50 -10.90 6.84 4.05
CA LYS A 50 -11.96 7.77 4.48
C LYS A 50 -12.38 8.72 3.36
N PHE A 51 -11.42 9.20 2.57
CA PHE A 51 -11.68 10.26 1.59
C PHE A 51 -11.70 9.75 0.16
N VAL A 52 -10.82 8.83 -0.25
CA VAL A 52 -10.70 8.38 -1.65
C VAL A 52 -11.66 7.23 -1.95
N LEU A 53 -11.82 6.28 -1.02
CA LEU A 53 -12.69 5.11 -1.22
C LEU A 53 -14.14 5.48 -1.57
N PRO A 54 -14.79 6.47 -0.92
CA PRO A 54 -16.16 6.86 -1.28
C PRO A 54 -16.29 7.33 -2.74
N TRP A 55 -15.31 8.09 -3.24
CA TRP A 55 -15.33 8.56 -4.64
C TRP A 55 -15.17 7.42 -5.64
N ILE A 56 -14.30 6.46 -5.32
CA ILE A 56 -14.15 5.24 -6.12
C ILE A 56 -15.50 4.50 -6.16
N VAL A 57 -16.12 4.26 -5.01
CA VAL A 57 -17.43 3.58 -4.92
C VAL A 57 -18.50 4.32 -5.73
N LEU A 58 -18.57 5.65 -5.63
CA LEU A 58 -19.52 6.46 -6.39
C LEU A 58 -19.28 6.36 -7.91
N TYR A 59 -18.03 6.47 -8.35
CA TYR A 59 -17.69 6.32 -9.77
C TYR A 59 -18.16 4.97 -10.31
N TRP A 60 -17.87 3.89 -9.57
CA TRP A 60 -18.29 2.54 -9.95
C TRP A 60 -19.81 2.40 -9.93
N ALA A 61 -20.50 2.95 -8.92
CA ALA A 61 -21.96 2.91 -8.84
C ALA A 61 -22.63 3.59 -10.04
N ILE A 62 -22.18 4.80 -10.41
CA ILE A 62 -22.69 5.52 -11.58
C ILE A 62 -22.42 4.72 -12.87
N ARG A 63 -21.23 4.14 -13.00
CA ARG A 63 -20.87 3.33 -14.15
C ARG A 63 -21.75 2.09 -14.28
N VAL A 64 -22.04 1.42 -13.17
CA VAL A 64 -22.95 0.27 -13.13
C VAL A 64 -24.35 0.68 -13.56
N ILE A 65 -24.90 1.76 -12.99
CA ILE A 65 -26.23 2.27 -13.36
C ILE A 65 -26.31 2.58 -14.86
N LYS A 66 -25.33 3.31 -15.41
CA LYS A 66 -25.28 3.59 -16.86
C LYS A 66 -25.21 2.34 -17.73
N SER A 67 -24.50 1.31 -17.27
CA SER A 67 -24.43 0.04 -18.01
C SER A 67 -25.75 -0.74 -18.00
N TRP A 68 -26.61 -0.50 -17.02
CA TRP A 68 -27.94 -1.11 -16.91
C TRP A 68 -28.96 -0.30 -17.70
N GLU A 69 -28.85 1.03 -17.74
CA GLU A 69 -29.72 1.93 -18.52
C GLU A 69 -29.50 1.80 -20.04
N SER A 70 -28.29 1.38 -20.46
CA SER A 70 -27.97 1.16 -21.88
C SER A 70 -28.40 -0.22 -22.41
N LYS A 71 -29.11 -1.04 -21.63
CA LYS A 71 -29.74 -2.30 -22.05
C LYS A 71 -31.25 -2.11 -22.17
#